data_AF-A0A7C1SFY2-F1
#
_entry.id   AF-A0A7C1SFY2-F1
#
_cell.length_a   1.000
_cell.length_b   1.000
_cell.length_c   1.000
_cell.angle_alpha   90.00
_cell.angle_beta   90.00
_cell.angle_gamma   90.00
#
_symmetry.space_group_name_H-M   'P 1'
#
loop_
_entity.id
_entity.type
_entity.pdbx_description
1 polymer ?
#
loop_
_entity_poly.entity_id
_entity_poly.type
_entity_poly.pdbx_seq_one_letter_code
_entity_poly.pdbx_strand_id
1 'polypeptide(L)'
;MKNDRNITNHLMEQIMLGKNRKYKKIRSVTMNKLNFMGWMFILIVMSINIPEVFSAPQTLKDAENKEFKQTVVEEGDSVTVQYSSKDPSGEVFESESIRFRVGMGTAYRGIEKAVLGMKKGETKTIEVSASDGYGETDAGKIVKIPRYRRMPRQKRIALKTFKRRVKEGPIEGKRYALRGIPWPVKILKVEEGKILLDLAPEKESRIPGTIGYTLVTYDEKSVTTTLVTEARVGEKLTTNDGQNATVVAIDNKNITLDFNHPLAGRRVTFDFTLAELTKRATVTIPDLQKWETIDRLSFAELRVKYRELLTFAKPYIVREGIKKLVVPAGVPDIYGQELGIEFSPEKADKMIAILRQFEDKKLDKVQLEAYIRIGERTACEYCCQAKTLVRKDGERACGCAHSYAMRGLAKYLILKHYDKYSEDEILEEINRWKALFFPKQSIQKVIATSMRSDEFDLSILQEMPNMVGGC
;
A
#
# COMPACT_ATOMS: atom_id res chain seq x y z
N MET A 1 -5.27 31.34 -2.10
CA MET A 1 -3.90 31.52 -1.56
C MET A 1 -3.10 30.23 -1.79
N LYS A 2 -2.52 30.02 -2.99
CA LYS A 2 -1.06 29.98 -3.23
C LYS A 2 -0.21 29.69 -1.97
N ASN A 3 0.16 28.43 -1.70
CA ASN A 3 1.51 28.15 -1.16
C ASN A 3 2.09 26.71 -1.22
N ASP A 4 1.38 25.65 -1.61
CA ASP A 4 1.97 24.29 -1.52
C ASP A 4 2.69 23.75 -2.77
N ARG A 5 2.86 24.55 -3.84
CA ARG A 5 3.56 24.13 -5.06
C ARG A 5 5.05 24.49 -5.12
N ASN A 6 5.61 25.17 -4.11
CA ASN A 6 6.98 25.69 -4.15
C ASN A 6 8.03 24.91 -3.32
N ILE A 7 7.64 23.99 -2.44
CA ILE A 7 8.61 23.29 -1.57
C ILE A 7 9.32 22.15 -2.33
N THR A 8 8.61 21.41 -3.16
CA THR A 8 9.16 20.29 -3.96
C THR A 8 10.10 20.76 -5.07
N ASN A 9 9.78 21.87 -5.74
CA ASN A 9 10.60 22.40 -6.83
C ASN A 9 11.89 23.07 -6.31
N HIS A 10 11.85 23.76 -5.17
CA HIS A 10 13.02 24.40 -4.59
C HIS A 10 14.02 23.39 -3.97
N LEU A 11 13.52 22.26 -3.46
CA LEU A 11 14.35 21.16 -2.97
C LEU A 11 15.07 20.42 -4.11
N MET A 12 14.40 20.28 -5.26
CA MET A 12 14.97 19.67 -6.48
C MET A 12 16.09 20.52 -7.10
N GLU A 13 15.95 21.85 -7.13
CA GLU A 13 17.01 22.76 -7.62
C GLU A 13 18.28 22.73 -6.76
N GLN A 14 18.14 22.64 -5.43
CA GLN A 14 19.28 22.58 -4.49
C GLN A 14 20.07 21.27 -4.59
N ILE A 15 19.41 20.18 -5.00
CA ILE A 15 20.04 18.85 -5.20
C ILE A 15 20.76 18.80 -6.56
N MET A 16 20.18 19.37 -7.61
CA MET A 16 20.75 19.37 -8.97
C MET A 16 22.00 20.26 -9.12
N LEU A 17 22.10 21.36 -8.37
CA LEU A 17 23.23 22.30 -8.46
C LEU A 17 24.42 21.97 -7.53
N GLY A 18 24.37 20.85 -6.78
CA GLY A 18 25.54 20.31 -6.08
C GLY A 18 26.16 21.20 -4.99
N LYS A 19 25.44 22.17 -4.43
CA LYS A 19 25.98 23.14 -3.46
C LYS A 19 26.08 22.62 -2.01
N ASN A 20 25.70 21.37 -1.73
CA ASN A 20 25.67 20.83 -0.37
C ASN A 20 26.81 19.83 -0.08
N ARG A 21 27.79 20.24 0.74
CA ARG A 21 29.00 19.44 1.09
C ARG A 21 28.70 18.12 1.83
N LYS A 22 27.47 17.91 2.32
CA LYS A 22 27.08 16.72 3.12
C LYS A 22 27.00 15.42 2.30
N TYR A 23 26.84 15.49 0.98
CA TYR A 23 26.66 14.31 0.12
C TYR A 23 27.91 13.88 -0.67
N LYS A 24 29.04 14.57 -0.49
CA LYS A 24 30.31 14.22 -1.16
C LYS A 24 30.97 12.93 -0.67
N LYS A 25 30.51 12.36 0.46
CA LYS A 25 31.16 11.21 1.13
C LYS A 25 30.49 9.85 0.90
N ILE A 26 29.43 9.78 0.08
CA ILE A 26 28.83 8.53 -0.40
C ILE A 26 29.51 8.07 -1.72
N ARG A 27 30.73 8.54 -1.99
CA ARG A 27 31.45 8.30 -3.25
C ARG A 27 32.62 7.33 -3.13
N SER A 28 32.83 6.69 -1.96
CA SER A 28 34.00 5.82 -1.74
C SER A 28 33.67 4.42 -1.21
N VAL A 29 32.50 3.89 -1.54
CA VAL A 29 32.28 2.43 -1.56
C VAL A 29 31.74 2.14 -2.95
N THR A 30 32.49 1.35 -3.70
CA THR A 30 32.28 0.98 -5.10
C THR A 30 30.90 0.33 -5.30
N MET A 31 29.88 1.14 -5.56
CA MET A 31 28.58 0.71 -6.07
C MET A 31 28.60 0.74 -7.60
N ASN A 32 28.60 -0.45 -8.21
CA ASN A 32 28.33 -0.60 -9.63
C ASN A 32 26.87 -0.21 -9.94
N LYS A 33 26.74 0.85 -10.74
CA LYS A 33 25.65 1.20 -11.69
C LYS A 33 24.30 0.49 -11.52
N LEU A 34 23.62 0.70 -10.40
CA LEU A 34 22.16 0.63 -10.33
C LEU A 34 21.66 2.07 -10.16
N ASN A 35 21.19 2.68 -11.25
CA ASN A 35 20.73 4.06 -11.22
C ASN A 35 19.48 4.19 -10.34
N PHE A 36 19.58 5.06 -9.33
CA PHE A 36 18.58 5.48 -8.35
C PHE A 36 17.18 5.80 -8.92
N MET A 37 17.07 6.18 -10.20
CA MET A 37 15.78 6.36 -10.90
C MET A 37 15.01 5.07 -11.17
N GLY A 38 15.69 3.92 -11.33
CA GLY A 38 15.04 2.61 -11.50
C GLY A 38 14.38 2.13 -10.21
N TRP A 39 15.03 2.37 -9.07
CA TRP A 39 14.45 2.12 -7.74
C TRP A 39 13.27 3.04 -7.43
N MET A 40 13.34 4.30 -7.86
CA MET A 40 12.24 5.25 -7.67
C MET A 40 11.02 4.89 -8.53
N PHE A 41 11.21 4.28 -9.71
CA PHE A 41 10.10 3.79 -10.53
C PHE A 41 9.54 2.46 -10.00
N ILE A 42 10.37 1.57 -9.45
CA ILE A 42 9.89 0.38 -8.71
C ILE A 42 9.04 0.83 -7.52
N LEU A 43 9.43 1.88 -6.79
CA LEU A 43 8.63 2.42 -5.69
C LEU A 43 7.33 3.10 -6.18
N ILE A 44 7.33 3.79 -7.32
CA ILE A 44 6.12 4.41 -7.89
C ILE A 44 5.16 3.36 -8.49
N VAL A 45 5.68 2.32 -9.15
CA VAL A 45 4.88 1.17 -9.64
C VAL A 45 4.44 0.27 -8.49
N MET A 46 5.19 0.17 -7.39
CA MET A 46 4.70 -0.46 -6.15
C MET A 46 3.69 0.42 -5.40
N SER A 47 3.67 1.73 -5.65
CA SER A 47 2.68 2.68 -5.07
C SER A 47 1.40 2.78 -5.91
N ILE A 48 1.43 2.36 -7.19
CA ILE A 48 0.27 2.23 -8.07
C ILE A 48 -0.03 0.73 -8.20
N ASN A 49 -1.07 0.28 -7.50
CA ASN A 49 -1.43 -1.12 -7.25
C ASN A 49 -1.71 -1.97 -8.52
N ILE A 50 -0.69 -2.31 -9.32
CA ILE A 50 -0.78 -3.15 -10.53
C ILE A 50 0.22 -4.32 -10.38
N PRO A 51 -0.22 -5.57 -10.16
CA PRO A 51 0.69 -6.73 -10.10
C PRO A 51 1.47 -6.93 -11.40
N GLU A 52 2.64 -7.56 -11.28
CA GLU A 52 3.41 -8.12 -12.40
C GLU A 52 2.52 -8.99 -13.30
N VAL A 53 2.31 -8.53 -14.55
CA VAL A 53 1.49 -9.20 -15.57
C VAL A 53 2.42 -9.81 -16.61
N PHE A 54 3.00 -10.99 -16.36
CA PHE A 54 3.57 -11.81 -17.44
C PHE A 54 3.39 -13.29 -17.13
N SER A 55 2.39 -13.93 -17.74
CA SER A 55 2.37 -15.38 -17.92
C SER A 55 1.87 -15.69 -19.34
N ALA A 56 2.63 -16.47 -20.10
CA ALA A 56 2.26 -16.95 -21.44
C ALA A 56 1.00 -17.85 -21.35
N PRO A 57 0.09 -17.82 -22.34
CA PRO A 57 -1.14 -18.61 -22.29
C PRO A 57 -0.83 -20.09 -22.56
N GLN A 58 -1.14 -20.95 -21.59
CA GLN A 58 -1.37 -22.37 -21.86
C GLN A 58 -2.58 -22.51 -22.80
N THR A 59 -2.49 -23.52 -23.67
CA THR A 59 -3.20 -23.69 -24.92
C THR A 59 -4.74 -23.69 -24.84
N LEU A 60 -5.36 -23.11 -25.87
CA LEU A 60 -6.80 -23.01 -26.14
C LEU A 60 -7.48 -24.38 -26.39
N LYS A 61 -7.61 -25.22 -25.37
CA LYS A 61 -8.47 -26.42 -25.42
C LYS A 61 -9.47 -26.60 -24.29
N ASP A 62 -9.48 -25.74 -23.28
CA ASP A 62 -10.39 -25.92 -22.12
C ASP A 62 -11.67 -25.05 -22.19
N ALA A 63 -11.97 -24.42 -23.33
CA ALA A 63 -13.15 -23.55 -23.47
C ALA A 63 -14.49 -24.32 -23.65
N GLU A 64 -14.47 -25.64 -23.70
CA GLU A 64 -15.68 -26.48 -23.74
C GLU A 64 -15.65 -27.52 -22.61
N ASN A 65 -15.82 -27.08 -21.37
CA ASN A 65 -16.51 -27.88 -20.36
C ASN A 65 -17.03 -26.99 -19.22
N LYS A 66 -18.32 -26.63 -19.31
CA LYS A 66 -19.10 -26.10 -18.19
C LYS A 66 -19.40 -27.21 -17.19
N GLU A 67 -18.40 -27.53 -16.37
CA GLU A 67 -18.63 -27.99 -15.01
C GLU A 67 -18.13 -26.87 -14.08
N PHE A 68 -18.83 -26.62 -12.98
CA PHE A 68 -18.38 -25.69 -11.94
C PHE A 68 -17.06 -26.21 -11.32
N LYS A 69 -15.93 -25.97 -12.00
CA LYS A 69 -14.60 -26.15 -11.42
C LYS A 69 -14.46 -25.12 -10.32
N GLN A 70 -14.61 -25.58 -9.09
CA GLN A 70 -14.35 -24.79 -7.88
C GLN A 70 -12.98 -24.13 -8.03
N THR A 71 -12.97 -22.79 -8.08
CA THR A 71 -11.78 -21.99 -8.38
C THR A 71 -10.72 -22.20 -7.31
N VAL A 72 -9.54 -22.66 -7.72
CA VAL A 72 -8.38 -22.84 -6.87
C VAL A 72 -7.49 -21.60 -6.88
N VAL A 73 -6.72 -21.41 -5.82
CA VAL A 73 -5.69 -20.38 -5.70
C VAL A 73 -4.54 -20.66 -6.67
N GLU A 74 -4.14 -19.63 -7.40
CA GLU A 74 -2.99 -19.62 -8.30
C GLU A 74 -2.07 -18.44 -7.97
N GLU A 75 -0.84 -18.47 -8.51
CA GLU A 75 0.11 -17.38 -8.36
C GLU A 75 -0.42 -16.06 -8.94
N GLY A 76 -0.27 -14.97 -8.17
CA GLY A 76 -0.80 -13.65 -8.48
C GLY A 76 -2.24 -13.40 -8.01
N ASP A 77 -2.97 -14.41 -7.54
CA ASP A 77 -4.28 -14.21 -6.91
C ASP A 77 -4.15 -13.44 -5.59
N SER A 78 -5.21 -12.71 -5.22
CA SER A 78 -5.29 -12.06 -3.91
C SER A 78 -6.15 -12.90 -2.98
N VAL A 79 -5.63 -13.23 -1.82
CA VAL A 79 -6.27 -14.11 -0.84
C VAL A 79 -6.37 -13.45 0.53
N THR A 80 -7.41 -13.79 1.27
CA THR A 80 -7.52 -13.48 2.70
C THR A 80 -7.48 -14.80 3.46
N VAL A 81 -6.54 -14.94 4.38
CA VAL A 81 -6.32 -16.14 5.18
C VAL A 81 -6.50 -15.80 6.65
N GLN A 82 -7.36 -16.55 7.34
CA GLN A 82 -7.40 -16.56 8.80
C GLN A 82 -6.44 -17.65 9.28
N TYR A 83 -5.51 -17.31 10.17
CA TYR A 83 -4.50 -18.26 10.64
C TYR A 83 -4.32 -18.19 12.15
N SER A 84 -3.88 -19.31 12.72
CA SER A 84 -3.35 -19.43 14.06
C SER A 84 -1.96 -20.04 13.97
N SER A 85 -0.99 -19.47 14.69
CA SER A 85 0.35 -20.06 14.81
C SER A 85 0.50 -20.74 16.16
N LYS A 86 1.18 -21.89 16.15
CA LYS A 86 1.49 -22.67 17.35
C LYS A 86 2.99 -22.91 17.44
N ASP A 87 3.49 -22.84 18.65
CA ASP A 87 4.87 -23.19 18.95
C ASP A 87 5.08 -24.72 18.95
N PRO A 88 6.33 -25.22 19.09
CA PRO A 88 6.60 -26.66 19.12
C PRO A 88 5.95 -27.42 20.27
N SER A 89 5.48 -26.75 21.33
CA SER A 89 4.74 -27.37 22.43
C SER A 89 3.25 -27.53 22.12
N GLY A 90 2.77 -26.93 21.03
CA GLY A 90 1.37 -26.92 20.62
C GLY A 90 0.57 -25.74 21.18
N GLU A 91 1.20 -24.85 21.95
CA GLU A 91 0.56 -23.66 22.48
C GLU A 91 0.31 -22.64 21.34
N VAL A 92 -0.91 -22.09 21.28
CA VAL A 92 -1.27 -21.05 20.32
C VAL A 92 -0.55 -19.76 20.71
N PHE A 93 0.25 -19.24 19.77
CA PHE A 93 0.98 -17.99 19.95
C PHE A 93 0.17 -16.79 19.47
N GLU A 94 -0.41 -16.85 18.28
CA GLU A 94 -1.29 -15.80 17.77
C GLU A 94 -2.43 -16.35 16.90
N SER A 95 -3.44 -15.53 16.65
CA SER A 95 -4.55 -15.84 15.73
C SER A 95 -5.03 -14.55 15.06
N GLU A 96 -4.83 -14.45 13.75
CA GLU A 96 -5.05 -13.22 13.00
C GLU A 96 -5.64 -13.50 11.59
N SER A 97 -5.96 -12.43 10.86
CA SER A 97 -6.37 -12.47 9.47
C SER A 97 -5.41 -11.64 8.62
N ILE A 98 -4.85 -12.25 7.57
CA ILE A 98 -3.90 -11.60 6.67
C ILE A 98 -4.41 -11.66 5.24
N ARG A 99 -4.33 -10.51 4.55
CA ARG A 99 -4.59 -10.39 3.11
C ARG A 99 -3.27 -10.19 2.38
N PHE A 100 -3.01 -11.00 1.37
CA PHE A 100 -1.79 -10.91 0.58
C PHE A 100 -2.01 -11.36 -0.87
N ARG A 101 -1.02 -11.08 -1.72
CA ARG A 101 -0.97 -11.59 -3.09
C ARG A 101 0.00 -12.75 -3.16
N VAL A 102 -0.46 -13.88 -3.67
CA VAL A 102 0.32 -15.13 -3.73
C VAL A 102 1.53 -14.93 -4.66
N GLY A 103 2.73 -15.22 -4.16
CA GLY A 103 3.99 -15.10 -4.90
C GLY A 103 4.73 -13.77 -4.72
N MET A 104 4.16 -12.78 -4.04
CA MET A 104 4.82 -11.48 -3.82
C MET A 104 5.75 -11.44 -2.59
N GLY A 105 5.77 -12.47 -1.75
CA GLY A 105 6.58 -12.49 -0.52
C GLY A 105 6.12 -11.45 0.51
N THR A 106 4.81 -11.25 0.60
CA THR A 106 4.16 -10.29 1.49
C THR A 106 3.49 -10.94 2.69
N ALA A 107 3.42 -12.27 2.71
CA ALA A 107 3.00 -13.09 3.84
C ALA A 107 4.08 -14.13 4.21
N TYR A 108 3.79 -14.92 5.26
CA TYR A 108 4.66 -16.03 5.65
C TYR A 108 4.86 -17.00 4.48
N ARG A 109 6.12 -17.27 4.13
CA ARG A 109 6.48 -18.06 2.95
C ARG A 109 5.86 -19.45 2.95
N GLY A 110 5.75 -20.08 4.12
CA GLY A 110 5.06 -21.36 4.28
C GLY A 110 3.58 -21.29 3.93
N ILE A 111 2.88 -20.25 4.41
CA ILE A 111 1.46 -20.01 4.07
C ILE A 111 1.31 -19.71 2.58
N GLU A 112 2.14 -18.82 2.00
CA GLU A 112 2.07 -18.50 0.56
C GLU A 112 2.22 -19.74 -0.33
N LYS A 113 3.12 -20.67 0.01
CA LYS A 113 3.27 -21.94 -0.71
C LYS A 113 2.07 -22.86 -0.51
N ALA A 114 1.56 -22.94 0.72
CA ALA A 114 0.52 -23.90 1.09
C ALA A 114 -0.88 -23.53 0.58
N VAL A 115 -1.13 -22.23 0.35
CA VAL A 115 -2.39 -21.75 -0.23
C VAL A 115 -2.54 -22.11 -1.71
N LEU A 116 -1.45 -22.37 -2.44
CA LEU A 116 -1.53 -22.77 -3.85
C LEU A 116 -2.39 -24.03 -4.01
N GLY A 117 -3.34 -23.97 -4.94
CA GLY A 117 -4.31 -25.05 -5.18
C GLY A 117 -5.45 -25.15 -4.17
N MET A 118 -5.46 -24.34 -3.10
CA MET A 118 -6.57 -24.35 -2.14
C MET A 118 -7.84 -23.75 -2.72
N LYS A 119 -8.97 -24.16 -2.15
CA LYS A 119 -10.30 -23.63 -2.48
C LYS A 119 -10.83 -22.77 -1.35
N LYS A 120 -11.67 -21.78 -1.66
CA LYS A 120 -12.28 -20.92 -0.63
C LYS A 120 -13.01 -21.79 0.42
N GLY A 121 -12.77 -21.49 1.70
CA GLY A 121 -13.28 -22.24 2.85
C GLY A 121 -12.42 -23.44 3.26
N GLU A 122 -11.45 -23.86 2.44
CA GLU A 122 -10.54 -24.96 2.78
C GLU A 122 -9.63 -24.55 3.94
N THR A 123 -9.38 -25.50 4.84
CA THR A 123 -8.49 -25.34 5.98
C THR A 123 -7.31 -26.30 5.83
N LYS A 124 -6.12 -25.83 6.18
CA LYS A 124 -4.91 -26.65 6.23
C LYS A 124 -4.13 -26.39 7.51
N THR A 125 -3.45 -27.43 7.97
CA THR A 125 -2.41 -27.34 8.98
C THR A 125 -1.08 -27.63 8.30
N ILE A 126 -0.11 -26.75 8.47
CA ILE A 126 1.26 -26.94 7.96
C ILE A 126 2.26 -26.73 9.09
N GLU A 127 3.29 -27.57 9.13
CA GLU A 127 4.49 -27.29 9.92
C GLU A 127 5.54 -26.68 9.00
N VAL A 128 6.13 -25.56 9.41
CA VAL A 128 7.11 -24.82 8.60
C VAL A 128 8.41 -24.64 9.37
N SER A 129 9.53 -24.53 8.63
CA SER A 129 10.81 -24.13 9.21
C SER A 129 10.75 -22.70 9.73
N ALA A 130 11.72 -22.33 10.56
CA ALA A 130 11.88 -20.96 11.03
C ALA A 130 11.94 -19.97 9.86
N SER A 131 12.79 -20.24 8.85
CA SER A 131 12.89 -19.43 7.62
C SER A 131 11.57 -19.23 6.85
N ASP A 132 10.65 -20.20 6.88
CA ASP A 132 9.38 -20.15 6.15
C ASP A 132 8.23 -19.60 7.02
N GLY A 133 8.45 -19.42 8.33
CA GLY A 133 7.58 -18.74 9.29
C GLY A 133 8.15 -17.40 9.74
N TYR A 134 8.55 -17.29 11.02
CA TYR A 134 9.00 -16.03 11.64
C TYR A 134 10.47 -15.65 11.42
N GLY A 135 11.20 -16.43 10.62
CA GLY A 135 12.60 -16.24 10.31
C GLY A 135 13.56 -16.96 11.27
N GLU A 136 14.83 -17.03 10.87
CA GLU A 136 15.91 -17.55 11.71
C GLU A 136 16.25 -16.60 12.86
N THR A 137 16.81 -17.14 13.95
CA THR A 137 17.35 -16.31 15.02
C THR A 137 18.51 -15.46 14.50
N ASP A 138 18.41 -14.15 14.69
CA ASP A 138 19.46 -13.21 14.34
C ASP A 138 20.33 -12.92 15.57
N ALA A 139 21.59 -13.37 15.54
CA ALA A 139 22.55 -13.10 16.60
C ALA A 139 22.84 -11.59 16.79
N GLY A 140 22.64 -10.78 15.76
CA GLY A 140 22.76 -9.32 15.82
C GLY A 140 21.65 -8.64 16.64
N LYS A 141 20.52 -9.33 16.86
CA LYS A 141 19.42 -8.90 17.73
C LYS A 141 19.58 -9.34 19.19
N ILE A 142 20.68 -10.03 19.51
CA ILE A 142 21.03 -10.37 20.89
C ILE A 142 22.03 -9.34 21.40
N VAL A 143 21.56 -8.44 22.27
CA VAL A 143 22.32 -7.27 22.72
C VAL A 143 22.76 -7.42 24.17
N LYS A 144 24.07 -7.29 24.41
CA LYS A 144 24.64 -7.22 25.75
C LYS A 144 24.78 -5.77 26.22
N ILE A 145 24.08 -5.43 27.29
CA ILE A 145 24.08 -4.11 27.90
C ILE A 145 24.92 -4.18 29.18
N PRO A 146 26.04 -3.43 29.27
CA PRO A 146 26.83 -3.39 30.49
C PRO A 146 26.06 -2.78 31.65
N ARG A 147 26.09 -3.47 32.79
CA ARG A 147 25.47 -3.03 34.05
C ARG A 147 26.30 -1.98 34.76
N TYR A 148 27.60 -2.02 34.55
CA TYR A 148 28.55 -1.17 35.24
C TYR A 148 29.59 -0.67 34.26
N ARG A 149 29.82 0.65 34.25
CA ARG A 149 30.98 1.26 33.57
C ARG A 149 31.58 2.33 34.46
N ARG A 150 32.90 2.37 34.51
CA ARG A 150 33.66 3.43 35.18
C ARG A 150 34.56 4.10 34.16
N MET A 151 34.50 5.42 34.09
CA MET A 151 35.32 6.23 33.18
C MET A 151 36.04 7.33 33.95
N PRO A 152 37.19 7.83 33.47
CA PRO A 152 37.86 8.94 34.12
C PRO A 152 36.97 10.18 34.06
N ARG A 153 36.95 10.95 35.15
CA ARG A 153 36.17 12.18 35.21
C ARG A 153 36.66 13.20 34.20
N GLN A 154 37.97 13.33 34.07
CA GLN A 154 38.57 14.25 33.13
C GLN A 154 39.15 13.53 31.90
N LYS A 155 38.97 14.12 30.72
CA LYS A 155 39.51 13.56 29.48
C LYS A 155 40.02 14.65 28.55
N ARG A 156 41.25 14.50 28.08
CA ARG A 156 41.81 15.34 27.00
C ARG A 156 41.40 14.78 25.64
N ILE A 157 40.91 15.65 24.76
CA ILE A 157 40.66 15.32 23.35
C ILE A 157 41.27 16.36 22.42
N ALA A 158 41.62 15.94 21.20
CA ALA A 158 42.13 16.87 20.18
C ALA A 158 41.05 17.88 19.77
N LEU A 159 41.42 19.16 19.67
CA LEU A 159 40.54 20.27 19.30
C LEU A 159 39.85 20.02 17.94
N LYS A 160 40.58 19.44 16.98
CA LYS A 160 40.05 19.04 15.67
C LYS A 160 38.89 18.04 15.79
N THR A 161 38.91 17.16 16.79
CA THR A 161 37.85 16.17 17.04
C THR A 161 36.58 16.84 17.59
N PHE A 162 36.74 17.85 18.45
CA PHE A 162 35.63 18.65 18.97
C PHE A 162 34.99 19.50 17.86
N LYS A 163 35.79 20.27 17.11
CA LYS A 163 35.33 21.13 16.00
C LYS A 163 34.62 20.38 14.88
N ARG A 164 34.93 19.09 14.68
CA ARG A 164 34.23 18.25 13.69
C ARG A 164 32.77 17.97 14.09
N ARG A 165 32.43 18.08 15.37
CA ARG A 165 31.13 17.66 15.92
C ARG A 165 30.29 18.84 16.42
N VAL A 166 30.94 19.90 16.91
CA VAL A 166 30.30 21.12 17.42
C VAL A 166 30.71 22.29 16.53
N LYS A 167 29.71 23.00 15.97
CA LYS A 167 29.95 24.17 15.10
C LYS A 167 30.51 25.36 15.86
N GLU A 168 29.98 25.56 17.07
CA GLU A 168 30.51 26.52 18.01
C GLU A 168 31.88 26.05 18.50
N GLY A 169 32.86 26.96 18.54
CA GLY A 169 34.17 26.66 19.12
C GLY A 169 34.05 26.27 20.60
N PRO A 170 35.07 25.63 21.18
CA PRO A 170 35.05 25.32 22.60
C PRO A 170 35.12 26.62 23.43
N ILE A 171 34.18 26.78 24.35
CA ILE A 171 34.17 27.85 25.33
C ILE A 171 34.40 27.23 26.70
N GLU A 172 35.40 27.71 27.42
CA GLU A 172 35.68 27.25 28.79
C GLU A 172 34.49 27.51 29.70
N GLY A 173 34.23 26.58 30.63
CA GLY A 173 33.08 26.63 31.52
C GLY A 173 31.77 26.19 30.89
N LYS A 174 31.62 26.24 29.56
CA LYS A 174 30.39 25.85 28.86
C LYS A 174 30.23 24.33 28.78
N ARG A 175 28.99 23.86 28.83
CA ARG A 175 28.61 22.45 28.66
C ARG A 175 28.16 22.16 27.22
N TYR A 176 28.55 21.00 26.70
CA TYR A 176 28.23 20.55 25.34
C TYR A 176 27.72 19.11 25.33
N ALA A 177 26.68 18.85 24.53
CA ALA A 177 26.24 17.49 24.24
C ALA A 177 27.23 16.82 23.26
N LEU A 178 27.83 15.70 23.68
CA LEU A 178 28.76 14.95 22.85
C LEU A 178 28.17 13.58 22.50
N ARG A 179 28.31 13.15 21.23
CA ARG A 179 27.88 11.82 20.78
C ARG A 179 28.53 10.73 21.63
N GLY A 180 27.70 9.84 22.19
CA GLY A 180 28.11 8.72 23.02
C GLY A 180 28.10 9.01 24.53
N ILE A 181 27.81 10.25 24.94
CA ILE A 181 27.60 10.62 26.34
C ILE A 181 26.16 11.16 26.44
N PRO A 182 25.28 10.51 27.21
CA PRO A 182 23.87 10.90 27.28
C PRO A 182 23.61 12.27 27.93
N TRP A 183 24.61 12.90 28.56
CA TRP A 183 24.51 14.19 29.23
C TRP A 183 25.55 15.21 28.72
N PRO A 184 25.32 16.52 28.92
CA PRO A 184 26.28 17.55 28.56
C PRO A 184 27.55 17.52 29.42
N VAL A 185 28.72 17.56 28.76
CA VAL A 185 30.04 17.60 29.42
C VAL A 185 30.61 19.02 29.45
N LYS A 186 31.36 19.37 30.48
CA LYS A 186 31.90 20.73 30.66
C LYS A 186 33.30 20.84 30.07
N ILE A 187 33.61 21.94 29.38
CA ILE A 187 34.99 22.27 28.99
C ILE A 187 35.68 22.91 30.20
N LEU A 188 36.74 22.27 30.68
CA LEU A 188 37.55 22.81 31.78
C LEU A 188 38.61 23.78 31.27
N LYS A 189 39.28 23.42 30.17
CA LYS A 189 40.39 24.21 29.62
C LYS A 189 40.53 24.01 28.11
N VAL A 190 40.84 25.09 27.40
CA VAL A 190 41.22 25.07 25.99
C VAL A 190 42.73 25.31 25.91
N GLU A 191 43.44 24.34 25.33
CA GLU A 191 44.90 24.35 25.18
C GLU A 191 45.26 24.37 23.69
N GLU A 192 46.54 24.52 23.38
CA GLU A 192 47.00 24.47 22.00
C GLU A 192 46.72 23.09 21.38
N GLY A 193 45.80 23.05 20.43
CA GLY A 193 45.41 21.83 19.71
C GLY A 193 44.60 20.80 20.51
N LYS A 194 44.32 21.02 21.80
CA LYS A 194 43.59 20.08 22.69
C LYS A 194 42.59 20.81 23.58
N ILE A 195 41.63 20.07 24.12
CA ILE A 195 40.72 20.56 25.17
C ILE A 195 40.63 19.53 26.28
N LEU A 196 40.50 20.01 27.52
CA LEU A 196 40.23 19.21 28.70
C LEU A 196 38.74 19.25 29.02
N LEU A 197 38.12 18.07 29.10
CA LEU A 197 36.71 17.91 29.40
C LEU A 197 36.51 17.37 30.81
N ASP A 198 35.50 17.86 31.52
CA ASP A 198 34.88 17.19 32.67
C ASP A 198 33.67 16.40 32.16
N LEU A 199 33.77 15.07 32.24
CA LEU A 199 32.74 14.13 31.83
C LEU A 199 31.66 13.96 32.90
N ALA A 200 31.80 14.55 34.09
CA ALA A 200 30.76 14.49 35.11
C ALA A 200 29.50 15.26 34.68
N PRO A 201 28.30 14.71 34.93
CA PRO A 201 27.07 15.47 34.78
C PRO A 201 27.04 16.65 35.77
N GLU A 202 26.05 17.53 35.62
CA GLU A 202 25.89 18.67 36.54
C GLU A 202 25.46 18.25 37.94
N LYS A 203 24.65 17.18 38.01
CA LYS A 203 24.23 16.50 39.23
C LYS A 203 24.09 15.02 38.93
N GLU A 204 24.11 14.20 39.97
CA GLU A 204 23.73 12.79 39.83
C GLU A 204 22.36 12.69 39.16
N SER A 205 22.27 11.80 38.18
CA SER A 205 21.15 11.77 37.25
C SER A 205 20.71 10.34 37.00
N ARG A 206 19.40 10.15 36.88
CA ARG A 206 18.78 8.92 36.38
C ARG A 206 18.41 9.14 34.93
N ILE A 207 18.97 8.35 34.05
CA ILE A 207 18.77 8.47 32.61
C ILE A 207 18.04 7.22 32.14
N PRO A 208 16.90 7.34 31.42
CA PRO A 208 16.24 6.18 30.86
C PRO A 208 17.22 5.29 30.09
N GLY A 209 17.34 4.03 30.52
CA GLY A 209 18.15 3.04 29.82
C GLY A 209 17.35 2.39 28.69
N THR A 210 17.89 1.36 28.05
CA THR A 210 17.06 0.46 27.22
C THR A 210 16.02 -0.24 28.10
N ILE A 211 16.41 -0.64 29.31
CA ILE A 211 15.53 -1.14 30.37
C ILE A 211 15.81 -0.36 31.65
N GLY A 212 14.77 -0.08 32.44
CA GLY A 212 14.90 0.68 33.69
C GLY A 212 15.61 2.03 33.48
N TYR A 213 16.61 2.32 34.31
CA TYR A 213 17.40 3.54 34.18
C TYR A 213 18.88 3.31 34.51
N THR A 214 19.73 4.14 33.90
CA THR A 214 21.14 4.24 34.27
C THR A 214 21.30 5.33 35.32
N LEU A 215 21.76 4.95 36.51
CA LEU A 215 22.20 5.87 37.55
C LEU A 215 23.63 6.33 37.24
N VAL A 216 23.83 7.63 37.16
CA VAL A 216 25.15 8.23 36.93
C VAL A 216 25.61 8.92 38.21
N THR A 217 26.68 8.40 38.80
CA THR A 217 27.36 8.97 39.98
C THR A 217 28.79 9.35 39.63
N TYR A 218 29.43 10.20 40.42
CA TYR A 218 30.82 10.61 40.17
C TYR A 218 31.54 11.01 41.45
N ASP A 219 32.85 10.81 41.45
CA ASP A 219 33.77 11.24 42.51
C ASP A 219 34.82 12.21 41.91
N GLU A 220 35.91 12.46 42.65
CA GLU A 220 36.98 13.34 42.18
C GLU A 220 37.72 12.77 40.95
N LYS A 221 37.74 11.44 40.78
CA LYS A 221 38.58 10.74 39.80
C LYS A 221 37.78 10.15 38.64
N SER A 222 36.53 9.78 38.88
CA SER A 222 35.76 8.94 37.98
C SER A 222 34.27 9.26 37.93
N VAL A 223 33.67 8.94 36.79
CA VAL A 223 32.22 8.87 36.60
C VAL A 223 31.84 7.40 36.48
N THR A 224 30.83 6.99 37.23
CA THR A 224 30.33 5.62 37.28
C THR A 224 28.90 5.60 36.76
N THR A 225 28.59 4.65 35.88
CA THR A 225 27.24 4.40 35.41
C THR A 225 26.81 3.01 35.83
N THR A 226 25.68 2.92 36.53
CA THR A 226 25.09 1.67 37.01
C THR A 226 23.69 1.51 36.43
N LEU A 227 23.45 0.42 35.71
CA LEU A 227 22.11 0.07 35.22
C LEU A 227 21.27 -0.48 36.38
N VAL A 228 20.15 0.16 36.65
CA VAL A 228 19.17 -0.22 37.67
C VAL A 228 17.90 -0.68 36.95
N THR A 229 17.51 -1.92 37.21
CA THR A 229 16.33 -2.56 36.62
C THR A 229 15.81 -3.66 37.55
N GLU A 230 14.50 -3.90 37.51
CA GLU A 230 13.82 -4.98 38.23
C GLU A 230 13.65 -6.24 37.35
N ALA A 231 14.12 -6.17 36.11
CA ALA A 231 13.94 -7.22 35.12
C ALA A 231 14.53 -8.56 35.58
N ARG A 232 13.86 -9.66 35.23
CA ARG A 232 14.24 -11.03 35.59
C ARG A 232 14.57 -11.87 34.36
N VAL A 233 15.43 -12.87 34.52
CA VAL A 233 15.73 -13.82 33.43
C VAL A 233 14.44 -14.53 33.00
N GLY A 234 14.19 -14.59 31.69
CA GLY A 234 12.99 -15.16 31.08
C GLY A 234 11.84 -14.17 30.89
N GLU A 235 11.92 -12.97 31.47
CA GLU A 235 10.87 -11.96 31.34
C GLU A 235 10.78 -11.42 29.91
N LYS A 236 9.55 -11.32 29.39
CA LYS A 236 9.22 -10.60 28.16
C LYS A 236 8.79 -9.19 28.55
N LEU A 237 9.46 -8.18 28.02
CA LEU A 237 9.20 -6.79 28.34
C LEU A 237 9.20 -5.90 27.09
N THR A 238 8.60 -4.73 27.22
CA THR A 238 8.77 -3.64 26.26
C THR A 238 9.83 -2.69 26.82
N THR A 239 10.88 -2.44 26.04
CA THR A 239 11.97 -1.54 26.39
C THR A 239 11.49 -0.08 26.38
N ASN A 240 12.28 0.83 26.97
CA ASN A 240 11.92 2.25 27.03
C ASN A 240 11.83 2.94 25.66
N ASP A 241 12.42 2.33 24.62
CA ASP A 241 12.32 2.76 23.21
C ASP A 241 11.17 2.07 22.44
N GLY A 242 10.32 1.31 23.12
CA GLY A 242 9.10 0.72 22.56
C GLY A 242 9.31 -0.62 21.82
N GLN A 243 10.50 -1.23 21.94
CA GLN A 243 10.78 -2.53 21.31
C GLN A 243 10.47 -3.67 22.28
N ASN A 244 9.96 -4.78 21.77
CA ASN A 244 9.76 -5.98 22.59
C ASN A 244 11.07 -6.77 22.66
N ALA A 245 11.41 -7.22 23.87
CA ALA A 245 12.60 -8.02 24.12
C ALA A 245 12.36 -9.08 25.19
N THR A 246 13.15 -10.16 25.15
CA THR A 246 13.22 -11.16 26.20
C THR A 246 14.55 -11.04 26.95
N VAL A 247 14.51 -11.09 28.27
CA VAL A 247 15.73 -11.09 29.09
C VAL A 247 16.34 -12.48 29.12
N VAL A 248 17.44 -12.68 28.40
CA VAL A 248 18.08 -14.00 28.26
C VAL A 248 18.99 -14.33 29.44
N ALA A 249 19.74 -13.34 29.92
CA ALA A 249 20.70 -13.55 31.00
C ALA A 249 20.96 -12.25 31.76
N ILE A 250 21.16 -12.38 33.07
CA ILE A 250 21.59 -11.31 33.95
C ILE A 250 22.82 -11.81 34.69
N ASP A 251 23.97 -11.19 34.45
CA ASP A 251 25.20 -11.47 35.18
C ASP A 251 25.70 -10.20 35.91
N ASN A 252 26.85 -10.28 36.59
CA ASN A 252 27.41 -9.17 37.36
C ASN A 252 27.92 -8.01 36.48
N LYS A 253 28.21 -8.27 35.20
CA LYS A 253 28.80 -7.32 34.26
C LYS A 253 27.79 -6.81 33.24
N ASN A 254 26.86 -7.65 32.77
CA ASN A 254 25.95 -7.37 31.67
C ASN A 254 24.55 -7.93 31.91
N ILE A 255 23.58 -7.34 31.21
CA ILE A 255 22.26 -7.92 30.94
C ILE A 255 22.20 -8.22 29.44
N THR A 256 21.74 -9.42 29.08
CA THR A 256 21.58 -9.84 27.69
C THR A 256 20.10 -9.81 27.33
N LEU A 257 19.75 -9.01 26.33
CA LEU A 257 18.40 -8.90 25.78
C LEU A 257 18.36 -9.54 24.40
N ASP A 258 17.31 -10.27 24.11
CA ASP A 258 17.01 -10.81 22.80
C ASP A 258 15.81 -10.09 22.19
N PHE A 259 16.04 -9.41 21.06
CA PHE A 259 15.04 -8.68 20.28
C PHE A 259 14.51 -9.49 19.09
N ASN A 260 14.84 -10.78 19.00
CA ASN A 260 14.23 -11.66 18.01
C ASN A 260 12.73 -11.86 18.28
N HIS A 261 11.99 -12.22 17.23
CA HIS A 261 10.63 -12.68 17.40
C HIS A 261 10.62 -13.89 18.37
N PRO A 262 9.64 -14.05 19.28
CA PRO A 262 9.63 -15.15 20.25
C PRO A 262 9.67 -16.56 19.63
N LEU A 263 9.23 -16.69 18.38
CA LEU A 263 9.25 -17.93 17.59
C LEU A 263 10.40 -17.99 16.55
N ALA A 264 11.31 -17.01 16.53
CA ALA A 264 12.44 -17.03 15.60
C ALA A 264 13.35 -18.24 15.87
N GLY A 265 13.86 -18.85 14.81
CA GLY A 265 14.70 -20.06 14.87
C GLY A 265 13.97 -21.34 15.29
N ARG A 266 12.63 -21.29 15.47
CA ARG A 266 11.81 -22.46 15.80
C ARG A 266 10.96 -22.88 14.61
N ARG A 267 10.65 -24.18 14.55
CA ARG A 267 9.55 -24.65 13.69
C ARG A 267 8.22 -24.16 14.28
N VAL A 268 7.28 -23.87 13.40
CA VAL A 268 5.96 -23.34 13.76
C VAL A 268 4.91 -24.13 13.01
N THR A 269 3.81 -24.44 13.70
CA THR A 269 2.63 -25.02 13.06
C THR A 269 1.63 -23.90 12.78
N PHE A 270 1.20 -23.76 11.54
CA PHE A 270 0.13 -22.85 11.15
C PHE A 270 -1.13 -23.65 10.86
N ASP A 271 -2.21 -23.36 11.58
CA ASP A 271 -3.57 -23.75 11.21
C ASP A 271 -4.21 -22.58 10.49
N PHE A 272 -4.67 -22.75 9.26
CA PHE A 272 -5.22 -21.64 8.50
C PHE A 272 -6.36 -22.02 7.56
N THR A 273 -7.28 -21.08 7.38
CA THR A 273 -8.47 -21.20 6.53
C THR A 273 -8.46 -20.12 5.46
N LEU A 274 -8.69 -20.51 4.21
CA LEU A 274 -8.82 -19.56 3.10
C LEU A 274 -10.20 -18.88 3.15
N ALA A 275 -10.28 -17.69 3.72
CA ALA A 275 -11.53 -16.95 3.91
C ALA A 275 -12.05 -16.32 2.61
N GLU A 276 -11.15 -15.70 1.82
CA GLU A 276 -11.51 -15.05 0.56
C GLU A 276 -10.49 -15.37 -0.54
N LEU A 277 -10.98 -15.48 -1.78
CA LEU A 277 -10.18 -15.62 -2.99
C LEU A 277 -10.69 -14.63 -4.04
N THR A 278 -9.83 -13.72 -4.46
CA THR A 278 -10.05 -12.82 -5.59
C THR A 278 -9.06 -13.20 -6.68
N LYS A 279 -9.57 -13.74 -7.78
CA LYS A 279 -8.75 -14.12 -8.93
C LYS A 279 -8.03 -12.91 -9.50
N ARG A 280 -6.77 -13.10 -9.89
CA ARG A 280 -6.01 -12.10 -10.64
C ARG A 280 -6.82 -11.68 -11.87
N ALA A 281 -6.87 -10.38 -12.13
CA ALA A 281 -7.49 -9.89 -13.35
C ALA A 281 -6.53 -10.14 -14.52
N THR A 282 -6.80 -11.17 -15.31
CA THR A 282 -6.06 -11.43 -16.55
C THR A 282 -6.48 -10.42 -17.60
N VAL A 283 -5.57 -9.52 -18.00
CA VAL A 283 -5.75 -8.71 -19.20
C VAL A 283 -5.10 -9.46 -20.35
N THR A 284 -5.90 -10.02 -21.24
CA THR A 284 -5.40 -10.63 -22.48
C THR A 284 -4.99 -9.52 -23.42
N ILE A 285 -3.69 -9.39 -23.68
CA ILE A 285 -3.17 -8.49 -24.71
C ILE A 285 -3.08 -9.29 -26.02
N PRO A 286 -3.85 -8.95 -27.06
CA PRO A 286 -3.74 -9.61 -28.36
C PRO A 286 -2.30 -9.58 -28.87
N ASP A 287 -1.86 -10.62 -29.58
CA ASP A 287 -0.52 -10.73 -30.20
C ASP A 287 0.70 -10.78 -29.25
N LEU A 288 0.51 -10.93 -27.94
CA LEU A 288 1.64 -11.03 -26.99
C LEU A 288 2.59 -12.20 -27.28
N GLN A 289 2.08 -13.27 -27.90
CA GLN A 289 2.87 -14.44 -28.35
C GLN A 289 4.00 -14.08 -29.32
N LYS A 290 3.91 -12.94 -30.02
CA LYS A 290 4.97 -12.44 -30.93
C LYS A 290 6.26 -12.07 -30.17
N TRP A 291 6.25 -12.10 -28.84
CA TRP A 291 7.36 -11.71 -27.95
C TRP A 291 7.92 -12.88 -27.13
N GLU A 292 7.54 -14.14 -27.41
CA GLU A 292 7.94 -15.33 -26.62
C GLU A 292 9.40 -15.78 -26.79
N THR A 293 10.24 -15.05 -27.52
CA THR A 293 11.67 -15.38 -27.70
C THR A 293 12.58 -14.37 -27.01
N ILE A 294 12.71 -14.47 -25.67
CA ILE A 294 13.52 -13.55 -24.85
C ILE A 294 14.81 -14.22 -24.32
N ASP A 295 14.94 -15.53 -24.46
CA ASP A 295 15.94 -16.34 -23.74
C ASP A 295 17.40 -16.14 -24.18
N ARG A 296 17.67 -15.24 -25.13
CA ARG A 296 19.02 -15.01 -25.70
C ARG A 296 19.38 -13.53 -25.90
N LEU A 297 18.73 -12.61 -25.20
CA LEU A 297 18.98 -11.18 -25.35
C LEU A 297 19.94 -10.64 -24.28
N SER A 298 20.89 -9.81 -24.71
CA SER A 298 21.74 -9.04 -23.81
C SER A 298 20.92 -8.00 -23.02
N PHE A 299 21.48 -7.48 -21.92
CA PHE A 299 20.81 -6.49 -21.09
C PHE A 299 20.43 -5.19 -21.83
N ALA A 300 21.17 -4.83 -22.89
CA ALA A 300 20.85 -3.68 -23.73
C ALA A 300 19.64 -3.97 -24.63
N GLU A 301 19.59 -5.15 -25.23
CA GLU A 301 18.49 -5.61 -26.08
C GLU A 301 17.21 -5.83 -25.28
N LEU A 302 17.32 -6.38 -24.06
CA LEU A 302 16.21 -6.47 -23.10
C LEU A 302 15.62 -5.10 -22.77
N ARG A 303 16.46 -4.06 -22.59
CA ARG A 303 15.96 -2.70 -22.34
C ARG A 303 15.21 -2.09 -23.52
N VAL A 304 15.65 -2.38 -24.74
CA VAL A 304 14.96 -1.92 -25.96
C VAL A 304 13.65 -2.68 -26.10
N LYS A 305 13.67 -4.01 -26.00
CA LYS A 305 12.48 -4.86 -26.04
C LYS A 305 11.47 -4.52 -24.96
N TYR A 306 11.93 -4.20 -23.76
CA TYR A 306 11.07 -3.72 -22.67
C TYR A 306 10.37 -2.40 -23.02
N ARG A 307 11.07 -1.43 -23.63
CA ARG A 307 10.43 -0.18 -24.07
C ARG A 307 9.42 -0.41 -25.19
N GLU A 308 9.74 -1.28 -26.13
CA GLU A 308 8.81 -1.64 -27.22
C GLU A 308 7.55 -2.32 -26.65
N LEU A 309 7.71 -3.29 -25.76
CA LEU A 309 6.62 -3.99 -25.08
C LEU A 309 5.77 -3.03 -24.23
N LEU A 310 6.41 -2.12 -23.49
CA LEU A 310 5.69 -1.09 -22.75
C LEU A 310 4.90 -0.17 -23.69
N THR A 311 5.48 0.22 -24.83
CA THR A 311 4.81 1.10 -25.80
C THR A 311 3.61 0.39 -26.41
N PHE A 312 3.72 -0.91 -26.67
CA PHE A 312 2.65 -1.77 -27.17
C PHE A 312 1.56 -2.06 -26.13
N ALA A 313 1.93 -2.39 -24.89
CA ALA A 313 1.01 -2.82 -23.84
C ALA A 313 0.35 -1.65 -23.08
N LYS A 314 1.02 -0.49 -22.98
CA LYS A 314 0.52 0.68 -22.25
C LYS A 314 -0.89 1.10 -22.69
N PRO A 315 -1.22 1.19 -23.99
CA PRO A 315 -2.58 1.50 -24.42
C PRO A 315 -3.61 0.50 -23.89
N TYR A 316 -3.34 -0.81 -23.95
CA TYR A 316 -4.26 -1.86 -23.45
C TYR A 316 -4.41 -1.84 -21.93
N ILE A 317 -3.31 -1.68 -21.19
CA ILE A 317 -3.33 -1.61 -19.73
C ILE A 317 -4.12 -0.38 -19.27
N VAL A 318 -3.90 0.76 -19.92
CA VAL A 318 -4.64 1.98 -19.62
C VAL A 318 -6.11 1.84 -20.05
N ARG A 319 -6.41 1.18 -21.18
CA ARG A 319 -7.79 0.86 -21.59
C ARG A 319 -8.53 0.06 -20.52
N GLU A 320 -7.97 -1.07 -20.09
CA GLU A 320 -8.62 -1.92 -19.08
C GLU A 320 -8.65 -1.25 -17.70
N GLY A 321 -7.64 -0.44 -17.36
CA GLY A 321 -7.62 0.37 -16.15
C GLY A 321 -8.73 1.42 -16.13
N ILE A 322 -8.87 2.20 -17.22
CA ILE A 322 -9.93 3.20 -17.36
C ILE A 322 -11.29 2.52 -17.44
N LYS A 323 -11.43 1.38 -18.14
CA LYS A 323 -12.67 0.61 -18.17
C LYS A 323 -13.13 0.22 -16.77
N LYS A 324 -12.22 -0.28 -15.92
CA LYS A 324 -12.54 -0.61 -14.51
C LYS A 324 -12.90 0.61 -13.66
N LEU A 325 -12.37 1.79 -13.99
CA LEU A 325 -12.66 3.02 -13.27
C LEU A 325 -14.00 3.64 -13.70
N VAL A 326 -14.34 3.54 -14.99
CA VAL A 326 -15.46 4.26 -15.61
C VAL A 326 -16.71 3.39 -15.73
N VAL A 327 -16.55 2.11 -16.08
CA VAL A 327 -17.67 1.18 -16.25
C VAL A 327 -17.88 0.44 -14.93
N PRO A 328 -19.01 0.66 -14.24
CA PRO A 328 -19.26 0.01 -12.96
C PRO A 328 -19.43 -1.50 -13.15
N ALA A 329 -19.13 -2.25 -12.09
CA ALA A 329 -19.34 -3.70 -12.02
C ALA A 329 -19.86 -4.07 -10.62
N GLY A 330 -20.50 -5.23 -10.50
CA GLY A 330 -21.03 -5.75 -9.24
C GLY A 330 -22.43 -5.25 -8.90
N VAL A 331 -22.86 -5.46 -7.67
CA VAL A 331 -24.22 -5.14 -7.20
C VAL A 331 -24.23 -3.71 -6.63
N PRO A 332 -25.13 -2.81 -7.08
CA PRO A 332 -25.29 -1.50 -6.45
C PRO A 332 -25.67 -1.61 -4.98
N ASP A 333 -25.15 -0.72 -4.15
CA ASP A 333 -25.48 -0.66 -2.74
C ASP A 333 -26.98 -0.33 -2.55
N ILE A 334 -27.59 -0.92 -1.53
CA ILE A 334 -29.02 -0.75 -1.18
C ILE A 334 -29.96 -1.36 -2.24
N TYR A 335 -30.15 -0.71 -3.39
CA TYR A 335 -31.19 -1.07 -4.34
C TYR A 335 -30.83 -2.27 -5.22
N GLY A 336 -29.53 -2.61 -5.35
CA GLY A 336 -29.08 -3.75 -6.15
C GLY A 336 -29.65 -5.07 -5.67
N GLN A 337 -29.62 -5.32 -4.36
CA GLN A 337 -30.21 -6.53 -3.77
C GLN A 337 -31.73 -6.50 -3.80
N GLU A 338 -32.35 -5.35 -3.50
CA GLU A 338 -33.80 -5.18 -3.47
C GLU A 338 -34.47 -5.44 -4.82
N LEU A 339 -33.83 -4.97 -5.90
CA LEU A 339 -34.33 -5.13 -7.26
C LEU A 339 -33.78 -6.38 -7.96
N GLY A 340 -32.81 -7.07 -7.36
CA GLY A 340 -32.13 -8.21 -7.97
C GLY A 340 -31.35 -7.83 -9.22
N ILE A 341 -30.69 -6.67 -9.19
CA ILE A 341 -29.94 -6.09 -10.33
C ILE A 341 -28.46 -5.96 -10.03
N GLU A 342 -27.66 -5.98 -11.09
CA GLU A 342 -26.20 -5.83 -11.03
C GLU A 342 -25.69 -5.09 -12.27
N PHE A 343 -24.55 -4.43 -12.13
CA PHE A 343 -23.82 -3.84 -13.23
C PHE A 343 -23.14 -4.96 -14.06
N SER A 344 -23.89 -5.54 -14.98
CA SER A 344 -23.44 -6.57 -15.92
C SER A 344 -23.89 -6.22 -17.35
N PRO A 345 -22.95 -5.97 -18.29
CA PRO A 345 -23.28 -5.69 -19.68
C PRO A 345 -24.06 -6.82 -20.36
N GLU A 346 -23.77 -8.07 -20.00
CA GLU A 346 -24.42 -9.26 -20.56
C GLU A 346 -25.90 -9.38 -20.15
N LYS A 347 -26.28 -8.73 -19.04
CA LYS A 347 -27.63 -8.73 -18.49
C LYS A 347 -28.34 -7.39 -18.70
N ALA A 348 -27.79 -6.49 -19.51
CA ALA A 348 -28.30 -5.14 -19.70
C ALA A 348 -29.80 -5.09 -20.03
N ASP A 349 -30.30 -5.96 -20.91
CA ASP A 349 -31.73 -6.05 -21.26
C ASP A 349 -32.62 -6.35 -20.06
N LYS A 350 -32.20 -7.32 -19.23
CA LYS A 350 -32.93 -7.69 -18.02
C LYS A 350 -32.95 -6.51 -17.04
N MET A 351 -31.83 -5.81 -16.88
CA MET A 351 -31.73 -4.65 -15.98
C MET A 351 -32.61 -3.51 -16.47
N ILE A 352 -32.62 -3.24 -17.77
CA ILE A 352 -33.47 -2.23 -18.40
C ILE A 352 -34.95 -2.56 -18.16
N ALA A 353 -35.35 -3.82 -18.35
CA ALA A 353 -36.73 -4.26 -18.12
C ALA A 353 -37.16 -4.06 -16.66
N ILE A 354 -36.29 -4.40 -15.70
CA ILE A 354 -36.56 -4.22 -14.26
C ILE A 354 -36.66 -2.73 -13.92
N LEU A 355 -35.72 -1.90 -14.35
CA LEU A 355 -35.71 -0.49 -13.98
C LEU A 355 -36.86 0.30 -14.64
N ARG A 356 -37.20 -0.04 -15.88
CA ARG A 356 -38.31 0.57 -16.63
C ARG A 356 -39.65 0.45 -15.91
N GLN A 357 -39.87 -0.57 -15.08
CA GLN A 357 -41.16 -0.76 -14.38
C GLN A 357 -41.53 0.42 -13.46
N PHE A 358 -40.55 1.24 -13.09
CA PHE A 358 -40.74 2.40 -12.21
C PHE A 358 -41.01 3.71 -12.99
N GLU A 359 -40.89 3.70 -14.32
CA GLU A 359 -41.07 4.88 -15.17
C GLU A 359 -42.42 5.56 -14.94
N ASP A 360 -43.51 4.78 -14.87
CA ASP A 360 -44.86 5.34 -14.79
C ASP A 360 -45.32 5.56 -13.34
N LYS A 361 -44.42 5.47 -12.36
CA LYS A 361 -44.75 5.77 -10.96
C LYS A 361 -45.02 7.27 -10.80
N LYS A 362 -46.08 7.58 -10.06
CA LYS A 362 -46.48 8.95 -9.71
C LYS A 362 -45.60 9.48 -8.59
N LEU A 363 -45.17 10.72 -8.73
CA LEU A 363 -44.42 11.47 -7.72
C LEU A 363 -45.34 12.53 -7.13
N ASP A 364 -45.18 12.83 -5.84
CA ASP A 364 -45.76 14.04 -5.27
C ASP A 364 -45.03 15.30 -5.79
N LYS A 365 -45.49 16.47 -5.38
CA LYS A 365 -44.94 17.75 -5.85
C LYS A 365 -43.45 17.90 -5.52
N VAL A 366 -43.03 17.55 -4.30
CA VAL A 366 -41.64 17.72 -3.84
C VAL A 366 -40.73 16.74 -4.57
N GLN A 367 -41.18 15.49 -4.70
CA GLN A 367 -40.48 14.44 -5.43
C GLN A 367 -40.35 14.76 -6.92
N LEU A 368 -41.39 15.33 -7.54
CA LEU A 368 -41.37 15.72 -8.95
C LEU A 368 -40.34 16.82 -9.22
N GLU A 369 -40.27 17.83 -8.34
CA GLU A 369 -39.27 18.89 -8.45
C GLU A 369 -37.83 18.35 -8.35
N ALA A 370 -37.58 17.42 -7.42
CA ALA A 370 -36.29 16.73 -7.28
C ALA A 370 -35.95 15.91 -8.54
N TYR A 371 -36.91 15.15 -9.04
CA TYR A 371 -36.78 14.35 -10.25
C TYR A 371 -36.42 15.20 -11.48
N ILE A 372 -37.05 16.37 -11.64
CA ILE A 372 -36.73 17.32 -12.73
C ILE A 372 -35.28 17.82 -12.57
N ARG A 373 -34.88 18.29 -11.38
CA ARG A 373 -33.51 18.77 -11.13
C ARG A 373 -32.44 17.72 -11.44
N ILE A 374 -32.67 16.47 -11.06
CA ILE A 374 -31.78 15.35 -11.38
C ILE A 374 -31.76 15.11 -12.89
N GLY A 375 -32.93 14.99 -13.52
CA GLY A 375 -33.07 14.66 -14.94
C GLY A 375 -32.51 15.72 -15.90
N GLU A 376 -32.51 16.99 -15.51
CA GLU A 376 -31.91 18.08 -16.29
C GLU A 376 -30.38 18.00 -16.34
N ARG A 377 -29.74 17.31 -15.38
CA ARG A 377 -28.29 17.22 -15.24
C ARG A 377 -27.68 16.00 -15.96
N THR A 378 -28.51 15.11 -16.48
CA THR A 378 -28.08 13.96 -17.28
C THR A 378 -28.51 14.13 -18.73
N ALA A 379 -27.56 14.33 -19.63
CA ALA A 379 -27.83 14.29 -21.07
C ALA A 379 -27.93 12.84 -21.59
N CYS A 380 -28.63 12.62 -22.70
CA CYS A 380 -28.65 11.37 -23.47
C CYS A 380 -28.01 11.62 -24.85
N GLU A 381 -26.79 12.17 -24.84
CA GLU A 381 -26.11 12.71 -26.01
C GLU A 381 -25.57 11.63 -26.97
N TYR A 382 -25.52 10.36 -26.55
CA TYR A 382 -24.82 9.29 -27.27
C TYR A 382 -25.64 8.60 -28.37
N CYS A 383 -26.98 8.76 -28.37
CA CYS A 383 -27.85 8.07 -29.34
C CYS A 383 -28.85 9.03 -30.01
N CYS A 384 -29.73 9.68 -29.25
CA CYS A 384 -30.76 10.58 -29.78
C CYS A 384 -30.46 12.07 -29.60
N GLN A 385 -29.24 12.41 -29.12
CA GLN A 385 -28.78 13.78 -28.87
C GLN A 385 -29.66 14.60 -27.91
N ALA A 386 -30.50 13.92 -27.10
CA ALA A 386 -31.31 14.60 -26.11
C ALA A 386 -30.41 15.27 -25.06
N LYS A 387 -30.60 16.57 -24.84
CA LYS A 387 -29.76 17.38 -23.95
C LYS A 387 -30.00 17.09 -22.47
N THR A 388 -31.16 16.53 -22.14
CA THR A 388 -31.58 16.17 -20.79
C THR A 388 -32.31 14.83 -20.81
N LEU A 389 -32.46 14.21 -19.64
CA LEU A 389 -33.20 12.98 -19.45
C LEU A 389 -34.72 13.24 -19.37
N VAL A 390 -35.06 14.40 -18.79
CA VAL A 390 -36.42 14.86 -18.50
C VAL A 390 -36.57 16.31 -18.98
N ARG A 391 -37.76 16.71 -19.42
CA ARG A 391 -38.11 18.10 -19.75
C ARG A 391 -38.46 18.90 -18.49
N LYS A 392 -38.61 20.22 -18.64
CA LYS A 392 -38.95 21.14 -17.54
C LYS A 392 -40.30 20.87 -16.87
N ASP A 393 -41.19 20.18 -17.57
CA ASP A 393 -42.51 19.76 -17.09
C ASP A 393 -42.51 18.38 -16.41
N GLY A 394 -41.35 17.71 -16.32
CA GLY A 394 -41.25 16.36 -15.79
C GLY A 394 -41.51 15.25 -16.82
N GLU A 395 -41.87 15.61 -18.05
CA GLU A 395 -42.12 14.63 -19.11
C GLU A 395 -40.82 14.08 -19.70
N ARG A 396 -40.92 12.88 -20.26
CA ARG A 396 -39.78 12.19 -20.89
C ARG A 396 -39.18 13.03 -22.02
N ALA A 397 -37.86 13.20 -22.03
CA ALA A 397 -37.17 13.89 -23.12
C ALA A 397 -37.01 12.99 -24.36
N CYS A 398 -36.94 11.67 -24.18
CA CYS A 398 -36.84 10.68 -25.27
C CYS A 398 -37.50 9.33 -24.90
N GLY A 399 -37.75 8.50 -25.92
CA GLY A 399 -38.39 7.19 -25.79
C GLY A 399 -37.44 5.98 -25.83
N CYS A 400 -36.13 6.18 -25.63
CA CYS A 400 -35.15 5.08 -25.71
C CYS A 400 -35.23 4.16 -24.48
N ALA A 401 -35.01 2.85 -24.66
CA ALA A 401 -35.03 1.85 -23.59
C ALA A 401 -34.11 2.19 -22.40
N HIS A 402 -32.86 2.61 -22.65
CA HIS A 402 -31.94 3.04 -21.57
C HIS A 402 -32.45 4.25 -20.80
N SER A 403 -33.14 5.16 -21.49
CA SER A 403 -33.69 6.35 -20.87
C SER A 403 -34.87 6.01 -19.95
N TYR A 404 -35.70 5.04 -20.34
CA TYR A 404 -36.72 4.46 -19.47
C TYR A 404 -36.12 3.82 -18.22
N ALA A 405 -35.02 3.08 -18.37
CA ALA A 405 -34.34 2.49 -17.23
C ALA A 405 -33.78 3.56 -16.27
N MET A 406 -33.08 4.57 -16.80
CA MET A 406 -32.49 5.64 -15.99
C MET A 406 -33.53 6.49 -15.26
N ARG A 407 -34.62 6.87 -15.93
CA ARG A 407 -35.73 7.60 -15.30
C ARG A 407 -36.48 6.75 -14.29
N GLY A 408 -36.74 5.48 -14.62
CA GLY A 408 -37.31 4.52 -13.68
C GLY A 408 -36.46 4.37 -12.42
N LEU A 409 -35.14 4.26 -12.54
CA LEU A 409 -34.23 4.23 -11.39
C LEU A 409 -34.32 5.51 -10.56
N ALA A 410 -34.29 6.68 -11.21
CA ALA A 410 -34.42 7.96 -10.52
C ALA A 410 -35.72 8.01 -9.69
N LYS A 411 -36.84 7.60 -10.28
CA LYS A 411 -38.13 7.52 -9.58
C LYS A 411 -38.11 6.51 -8.45
N TYR A 412 -37.51 5.33 -8.62
CA TYR A 412 -37.39 4.33 -7.57
C TYR A 412 -36.64 4.89 -6.35
N LEU A 413 -35.47 5.49 -6.57
CA LEU A 413 -34.64 6.03 -5.51
C LEU A 413 -35.34 7.19 -4.78
N ILE A 414 -35.99 8.10 -5.52
CA ILE A 414 -36.78 9.19 -4.92
C ILE A 414 -37.98 8.66 -4.11
N LEU A 415 -38.64 7.58 -4.57
CA LEU A 415 -39.81 7.04 -3.88
C LEU A 415 -39.46 6.19 -2.66
N LYS A 416 -38.30 5.54 -2.65
CA LYS A 416 -37.96 4.50 -1.67
C LYS A 416 -36.77 4.81 -0.78
N HIS A 417 -35.85 5.66 -1.23
CA HIS A 417 -34.57 5.88 -0.56
C HIS A 417 -34.13 7.35 -0.58
N TYR A 418 -35.06 8.30 -0.67
CA TYR A 418 -34.75 9.74 -0.65
C TYR A 418 -34.25 10.22 0.73
N ASP A 419 -34.45 9.40 1.77
CA ASP A 419 -33.84 9.55 3.09
C ASP A 419 -32.37 9.10 3.14
N LYS A 420 -31.92 8.29 2.16
CA LYS A 420 -30.58 7.70 2.11
C LYS A 420 -29.71 8.24 0.98
N TYR A 421 -30.31 8.74 -0.09
CA TYR A 421 -29.62 9.31 -1.23
C TYR A 421 -30.00 10.77 -1.41
N SER A 422 -28.98 11.63 -1.48
CA SER A 422 -29.10 12.99 -1.99
C SER A 422 -29.33 13.02 -3.50
N GLU A 423 -29.79 14.15 -4.04
CA GLU A 423 -29.97 14.32 -5.49
C GLU A 423 -28.70 14.10 -6.29
N ASP A 424 -27.53 14.45 -5.72
CA ASP A 424 -26.22 14.23 -6.34
C ASP A 424 -25.84 12.74 -6.38
N GLU A 425 -26.12 11.98 -5.31
CA GLU A 425 -25.86 10.55 -5.28
C GLU A 425 -26.82 9.78 -6.21
N ILE A 426 -28.09 10.21 -6.32
CA ILE A 426 -29.02 9.64 -7.31
C ILE A 426 -28.52 9.92 -8.73
N LEU A 427 -28.03 11.14 -8.99
CA LEU A 427 -27.44 11.50 -10.28
C LEU A 427 -26.19 10.65 -10.58
N GLU A 428 -25.36 10.39 -9.59
CA GLU A 428 -24.19 9.50 -9.72
C GLU A 428 -24.62 8.09 -10.10
N GLU A 429 -25.61 7.50 -9.41
CA GLU A 429 -26.14 6.19 -9.74
C GLU A 429 -26.70 6.12 -11.18
N ILE A 430 -27.44 7.14 -11.61
CA ILE A 430 -27.91 7.24 -13.00
C ILE A 430 -26.72 7.26 -13.98
N ASN A 431 -25.68 8.03 -13.68
CA ASN A 431 -24.49 8.12 -14.53
C ASN A 431 -23.67 6.83 -14.55
N ARG A 432 -23.65 6.06 -13.45
CA ARG A 432 -23.07 4.71 -13.41
C ARG A 432 -23.79 3.79 -14.39
N TRP A 433 -25.13 3.77 -14.38
CA TRP A 433 -25.90 3.01 -15.37
C TRP A 433 -25.69 3.51 -16.80
N LYS A 434 -25.61 4.83 -17.00
CA LYS A 434 -25.26 5.40 -18.31
C LYS A 434 -23.89 4.93 -18.80
N ALA A 435 -22.90 4.84 -17.92
CA ALA A 435 -21.57 4.32 -18.25
C ALA A 435 -21.56 2.81 -18.53
N LEU A 436 -22.42 2.03 -17.87
CA LEU A 436 -22.66 0.64 -18.23
C LEU A 436 -23.26 0.53 -19.64
N PHE A 437 -24.29 1.32 -19.93
CA PHE A 437 -25.03 1.27 -21.20
C PHE A 437 -24.24 1.77 -22.39
N PHE A 438 -23.39 2.79 -22.21
CA PHE A 438 -22.60 3.43 -23.27
C PHE A 438 -21.10 3.44 -22.90
N PRO A 439 -20.45 2.28 -22.75
CA PRO A 439 -19.15 2.17 -22.11
C PRO A 439 -18.04 2.85 -22.92
N LYS A 440 -18.09 2.75 -24.25
CA LYS A 440 -17.11 3.39 -25.14
C LYS A 440 -17.16 4.91 -25.04
N GLN A 441 -18.34 5.50 -25.11
CA GLN A 441 -18.54 6.94 -25.10
C GLN A 441 -18.25 7.53 -23.72
N SER A 442 -18.61 6.83 -22.64
CA SER A 442 -18.26 7.26 -21.28
C SER A 442 -16.74 7.29 -21.07
N ILE A 443 -16.02 6.27 -21.54
CA ILE A 443 -14.55 6.24 -21.47
C ILE A 443 -13.94 7.35 -22.33
N GLN A 444 -14.41 7.54 -23.57
CA GLN A 444 -13.95 8.62 -24.44
C GLN A 444 -14.12 10.00 -23.77
N LYS A 445 -15.26 10.23 -23.11
CA LYS A 445 -15.52 11.48 -22.40
C LYS A 445 -14.56 11.70 -21.24
N VAL A 446 -14.29 10.68 -20.44
CA VAL A 446 -13.33 10.77 -19.31
C VAL A 446 -11.91 11.04 -19.80
N ILE A 447 -11.47 10.38 -20.88
CA ILE A 447 -10.16 10.62 -21.49
C ILE A 447 -10.07 12.06 -21.99
N ALA A 448 -11.07 12.53 -22.73
CA ALA A 448 -11.09 13.88 -23.30
C ALA A 448 -11.09 15.00 -22.25
N THR A 449 -11.68 14.76 -21.06
CA THR A 449 -11.76 15.77 -20.00
C THR A 449 -10.62 15.69 -18.98
N SER A 450 -10.01 14.53 -18.81
CA SER A 450 -9.08 14.26 -17.69
C SER A 450 -7.64 13.99 -18.12
N MET A 451 -7.40 13.71 -19.40
CA MET A 451 -6.09 13.40 -19.95
C MET A 451 -5.78 14.30 -21.14
N ARG A 452 -4.49 14.55 -21.42
CA ARG A 452 -4.13 15.24 -22.65
C ARG A 452 -4.42 14.30 -23.82
N SER A 453 -5.27 14.72 -24.75
CA SER A 453 -5.77 13.91 -25.85
C SER A 453 -4.68 13.42 -26.82
N ASP A 454 -3.49 14.04 -26.80
CA ASP A 454 -2.31 13.67 -27.59
C ASP A 454 -1.57 12.43 -27.04
N GLU A 455 -1.87 11.98 -25.82
CA GLU A 455 -1.20 10.83 -25.19
C GLU A 455 -1.97 9.50 -25.36
N PHE A 456 -3.14 9.50 -25.98
CA PHE A 456 -4.04 8.34 -26.01
C PHE A 456 -4.61 8.04 -27.39
N ASP A 457 -4.23 6.88 -27.94
CA ASP A 457 -4.83 6.38 -29.18
C ASP A 457 -6.22 5.81 -28.91
N LEU A 458 -7.27 6.47 -29.40
CA LEU A 458 -8.66 6.04 -29.24
C LEU A 458 -9.02 4.80 -30.07
N SER A 459 -8.15 4.36 -30.99
CA SER A 459 -8.34 3.13 -31.78
C SER A 459 -8.51 1.90 -30.87
N ILE A 460 -7.92 1.91 -29.68
CA ILE A 460 -8.01 0.80 -28.72
C ILE A 460 -9.43 0.55 -28.20
N LEU A 461 -10.32 1.55 -28.33
CA LEU A 461 -11.74 1.45 -27.97
C LEU A 461 -12.59 0.90 -29.13
N GLN A 462 -12.00 0.57 -30.28
CA GLN A 462 -12.75 0.12 -31.46
C GLN A 462 -13.55 -1.15 -31.18
N GLU A 463 -13.00 -2.09 -30.41
CA GLU A 463 -13.64 -3.35 -30.00
C GLU A 463 -14.72 -3.17 -28.92
N MET A 464 -14.79 -1.99 -28.28
CA MET A 464 -15.80 -1.73 -27.25
C MET A 464 -17.16 -1.44 -27.89
N PRO A 465 -18.25 -1.98 -27.33
CA PRO A 465 -19.58 -1.67 -27.82
C PRO A 465 -19.89 -0.19 -27.61
N ASN A 466 -20.48 0.43 -28.62
CA ASN A 466 -21.08 1.77 -28.49
C ASN A 466 -22.30 1.74 -27.55
N MET A 467 -22.94 0.58 -27.39
CA MET A 467 -24.15 0.43 -26.61
C MET A 467 -24.33 -1.03 -26.19
N VAL A 468 -24.86 -1.27 -24.99
CA VAL A 468 -25.30 -2.59 -24.54
C VAL A 468 -26.76 -2.55 -24.09
N GLY A 469 -27.49 -3.64 -24.31
CA GLY A 469 -28.96 -3.68 -24.19
C GLY A 469 -29.67 -3.15 -25.44
N GLY A 470 -30.85 -3.69 -25.70
CA GLY A 470 -31.70 -3.44 -26.86
C GLY A 470 -32.32 -2.06 -26.88
N CYS A 471 -32.73 -1.64 -28.09
CA CYS A 471 -33.37 -0.36 -28.37
C CYS A 471 -34.89 -0.39 -28.13
#